data_AF-A0A0H3F9N4-F1
#
_entry.id   AF-A0A0H3F9N4-F1
#
_cell.length_a   1.000
_cell.length_b   1.000
_cell.length_c   1.000
_cell.angle_alpha   90.00
_cell.angle_beta   90.00
_cell.angle_gamma   90.00
#
_symmetry.space_group_name_H-M   'P 1'
#
loop_
_entity.id
_entity.type
_entity.pdbx_description
1 polymer ?
#
loop_
_entity_poly.entity_id
_entity_poly.type
_entity_poly.pdbx_seq_one_letter_code
_entity_poly.pdbx_strand_id
1 'polypeptide(L)'
;MKLPHSPTFLPFPTSYIQQHEGEILINQDWHPADIIAALRKKGTTLSAVSRAAGLCSTTLANALTRPWPKGELLISQAIGVPPSIIWPSRYFDKRTMQFVERPLRTPGKKPPSDE
;
A
#
# COMPACT_ATOMS: atom_id res chain seq x y z
N MET A 1 22.98 -19.21 31.30
CA MET A 1 22.71 -18.99 29.85
C MET A 1 21.25 -18.63 29.65
N LYS A 2 20.93 -17.36 29.39
CA LYS A 2 19.76 -16.91 28.60
C LYS A 2 19.83 -15.39 28.44
N LEU A 3 19.84 -14.91 27.20
CA LEU A 3 19.75 -13.49 26.83
C LEU A 3 18.31 -12.99 27.03
N PRO A 4 18.05 -11.78 27.53
CA PRO A 4 16.74 -11.18 27.41
C PRO A 4 16.58 -10.59 25.99
N HIS A 5 15.81 -11.27 25.16
CA HIS A 5 15.34 -10.70 23.89
C HIS A 5 14.22 -9.72 24.20
N SER A 6 14.45 -8.44 23.89
CA SER A 6 13.45 -7.38 23.98
C SER A 6 12.25 -7.69 23.08
N PRO A 7 11.01 -7.55 23.56
CA PRO A 7 9.83 -7.75 22.73
C PRO A 7 9.60 -6.48 21.87
N THR A 8 9.97 -6.53 20.60
CA THR A 8 9.57 -5.53 19.62
C THR A 8 8.07 -5.67 19.36
N PHE A 9 7.33 -4.62 19.73
CA PHE A 9 5.90 -4.48 19.52
C PHE A 9 5.61 -4.37 18.00
N LEU A 10 5.27 -5.47 17.35
CA LEU A 10 4.65 -5.46 16.02
C LEU A 10 3.14 -5.78 16.17
N PRO A 11 2.24 -5.04 15.49
CA PRO A 11 0.80 -5.10 15.74
C PRO A 11 0.07 -6.30 15.11
N PHE A 12 0.78 -7.33 14.65
CA PHE A 12 0.16 -8.55 14.13
C PHE A 12 0.94 -9.80 14.55
N PRO A 13 0.25 -10.91 14.86
CA PRO A 13 0.89 -12.16 15.25
C PRO A 13 1.73 -12.72 14.10
N THR A 14 3.02 -12.93 14.37
CA THR A 14 4.01 -13.54 13.46
C THR A 14 3.59 -14.89 12.87
N SER A 15 2.56 -15.54 13.43
CA SER A 15 2.03 -16.82 12.94
C SER A 15 1.41 -16.75 11.54
N TYR A 16 1.06 -15.57 11.03
CA TYR A 16 0.54 -15.44 9.66
C TYR A 16 1.61 -15.67 8.58
N ILE A 17 2.90 -15.47 8.93
CA ILE A 17 4.02 -15.67 8.01
C ILE A 17 4.52 -17.13 8.01
N GLN A 18 4.13 -17.93 9.01
CA GLN A 18 4.65 -19.29 9.21
C GLN A 18 3.91 -20.39 8.41
N GLN A 19 2.69 -20.13 7.91
CA GLN A 19 1.84 -21.16 7.29
C GLN A 19 1.87 -21.20 5.74
N HIS A 20 2.55 -20.26 5.09
CA HIS A 20 2.72 -20.27 3.64
C HIS A 20 4.19 -20.50 3.31
N GLU A 21 4.51 -21.75 2.95
CA GLU A 21 5.83 -22.21 2.56
C GLU A 21 6.41 -21.35 1.40
N GLY A 22 7.39 -20.52 1.74
CA GLY A 22 8.72 -20.62 1.13
C GLY A 22 9.04 -19.84 -0.14
N GLU A 23 8.20 -19.73 -1.18
CA GLU A 23 8.77 -19.41 -2.52
C GLU A 23 8.01 -18.40 -3.44
N ILE A 24 6.76 -17.95 -3.20
CA ILE A 24 6.01 -17.28 -4.30
C ILE A 24 5.45 -15.86 -4.03
N LEU A 25 5.34 -15.35 -2.80
CA LEU A 25 4.44 -14.20 -2.53
C LEU A 25 5.08 -12.84 -2.20
N ILE A 26 6.39 -12.66 -2.35
CA ILE A 26 7.06 -11.37 -2.10
C ILE A 26 7.27 -10.52 -3.36
N ASN A 27 6.89 -11.02 -4.55
CA ASN A 27 7.24 -10.38 -5.82
C ASN A 27 6.04 -10.15 -6.75
N GLN A 28 4.82 -10.50 -6.33
CA GLN A 28 3.62 -10.26 -7.12
C GLN A 28 2.70 -9.26 -6.42
N ASP A 29 2.49 -8.15 -7.11
CA ASP A 29 1.46 -7.18 -6.76
C ASP A 29 0.08 -7.82 -6.89
N TRP A 30 -0.88 -7.39 -6.06
CA TRP A 30 -2.26 -7.84 -6.16
C TRP A 30 -2.81 -7.55 -7.54
N HIS A 31 -3.59 -8.49 -8.07
CA HIS A 31 -4.27 -8.27 -9.32
C HIS A 31 -5.29 -7.11 -9.16
N PRO A 32 -5.45 -6.22 -10.15
CA PRO A 32 -6.43 -5.13 -10.08
C PRO A 32 -7.85 -5.59 -9.71
N ALA A 33 -8.24 -6.78 -10.17
CA ALA A 33 -9.52 -7.39 -9.83
C ALA A 33 -9.65 -7.75 -8.34
N ASP A 34 -8.57 -8.24 -7.71
CA ASP A 34 -8.55 -8.58 -6.28
C ASP A 34 -8.64 -7.34 -5.41
N ILE A 35 -7.99 -6.25 -5.81
CA ILE A 35 -8.10 -4.94 -5.16
C ILE A 35 -9.55 -4.44 -5.23
N ILE A 36 -10.18 -4.52 -6.40
CA ILE A 36 -11.59 -4.14 -6.58
C ILE A 36 -12.50 -5.05 -5.74
N ALA A 37 -12.24 -6.36 -5.72
CA ALA A 37 -13.01 -7.31 -4.93
C ALA A 37 -12.87 -7.03 -3.42
N ALA A 38 -11.67 -6.72 -2.95
CA ALA A 38 -11.41 -6.35 -1.55
C ALA A 38 -12.14 -5.05 -1.16
N LEU A 39 -12.13 -4.03 -2.02
CA LEU A 39 -12.92 -2.82 -1.82
C LEU A 39 -14.42 -3.14 -1.73
N ARG A 40 -14.94 -3.98 -2.63
CA ARG A 40 -16.35 -4.40 -2.63
C ARG A 40 -16.72 -5.21 -1.39
N LYS A 41 -15.82 -6.06 -0.89
CA LYS A 41 -16.00 -6.78 0.39
C LYS A 41 -16.08 -5.82 1.58
N LYS A 42 -15.42 -4.67 1.51
CA LYS A 42 -15.52 -3.58 2.49
C LYS A 42 -16.72 -2.65 2.25
N GLY A 43 -17.55 -2.92 1.23
CA GLY A 43 -18.68 -2.06 0.87
C GLY A 43 -18.29 -0.74 0.19
N THR A 44 -17.06 -0.62 -0.30
CA THR A 44 -16.55 0.59 -0.97
C THR A 44 -16.22 0.30 -2.44
N THR A 45 -16.07 1.37 -3.22
CA THR A 45 -15.67 1.31 -4.64
C THR A 45 -14.58 2.33 -4.91
N LEU A 46 -13.80 2.14 -5.98
CA LEU A 46 -12.79 3.12 -6.40
C LEU A 46 -13.38 4.52 -6.58
N SER A 47 -14.57 4.61 -7.17
CA SER A 47 -15.28 5.89 -7.35
C SER A 47 -15.66 6.51 -6.01
N ALA A 48 -16.10 5.72 -5.03
CA ALA A 48 -16.41 6.22 -3.69
C ALA A 48 -15.16 6.74 -2.97
N VAL A 49 -14.05 6.00 -3.03
CA VAL A 49 -12.76 6.41 -2.44
C VAL A 49 -12.24 7.68 -3.14
N SER A 50 -12.36 7.76 -4.46
CA SER A 50 -11.97 8.95 -5.22
C SER A 50 -12.77 10.18 -4.82
N ARG A 51 -14.10 10.05 -4.68
CA ARG A 51 -14.97 11.13 -4.22
C ARG A 51 -14.64 11.57 -2.80
N ALA A 52 -14.39 10.62 -1.90
CA ALA A 52 -13.97 10.92 -0.52
C ALA A 52 -12.63 11.69 -0.47
N ALA A 53 -11.74 11.41 -1.43
CA ALA A 53 -10.45 12.09 -1.56
C ALA A 53 -10.50 13.41 -2.34
N GLY A 54 -11.66 13.83 -2.87
CA GLY A 54 -11.81 15.02 -3.71
C GLY A 54 -11.15 14.90 -5.09
N LEU A 55 -10.98 13.67 -5.59
CA LEU A 55 -10.34 13.37 -6.87
C LEU A 55 -11.38 12.91 -7.90
N CYS A 56 -11.08 13.11 -9.19
CA CYS A 56 -11.90 12.58 -10.27
C CYS A 56 -11.91 11.05 -10.23
N SER A 57 -13.09 10.43 -10.43
CA SER A 57 -13.30 8.98 -10.36
C SER A 57 -12.32 8.15 -11.20
N THR A 58 -11.80 8.71 -12.30
CA THR A 58 -10.81 8.04 -13.16
C THR A 58 -9.37 8.19 -12.66
N THR A 59 -9.07 9.21 -11.86
CA THR A 59 -7.73 9.46 -11.33
C THR A 59 -7.27 8.32 -10.43
N LEU A 60 -8.15 7.79 -9.59
CA LEU A 60 -7.80 6.68 -8.69
C LEU A 60 -7.60 5.35 -9.41
N ALA A 61 -8.27 5.13 -10.55
CA ALA A 61 -8.06 3.93 -11.37
C ALA A 61 -6.61 3.85 -11.90
N ASN A 62 -5.96 4.99 -12.15
CA ASN A 62 -4.56 5.03 -12.58
C ASN A 62 -3.59 4.47 -11.51
N ALA A 63 -3.98 4.45 -10.23
CA ALA A 63 -3.18 3.87 -9.15
C ALA A 63 -3.00 2.35 -9.29
N LEU A 64 -3.93 1.67 -9.98
CA LEU A 64 -3.86 0.22 -10.17
C LEU A 64 -2.76 -0.18 -11.16
N THR A 65 -2.51 0.65 -12.17
CA THR A 65 -1.56 0.34 -13.24
C THR A 65 -0.21 1.03 -13.04
N ARG A 66 -0.19 2.25 -12.50
CA ARG A 66 1.02 3.06 -12.34
C ARG A 66 1.36 3.30 -10.86
N PRO A 67 2.66 3.33 -10.50
CA PRO A 67 3.07 3.63 -9.12
C PRO A 67 2.62 5.03 -8.76
N TRP A 68 1.66 5.12 -7.85
CA TRP A 68 1.14 6.40 -7.38
C TRP A 68 0.95 6.34 -5.86
N PRO A 69 1.98 6.69 -5.07
CA PRO A 69 1.98 6.49 -3.63
C PRO A 69 0.76 7.09 -2.92
N LYS A 70 0.24 8.23 -3.39
CA LYS A 70 -0.96 8.87 -2.81
C LYS A 70 -2.24 8.08 -3.10
N GLY A 71 -2.40 7.56 -4.32
CA GLY A 71 -3.55 6.74 -4.68
C GLY A 71 -3.50 5.36 -4.03
N GLU A 72 -2.31 4.76 -3.99
CA GLU A 72 -2.06 3.49 -3.29
C GLU A 72 -2.43 3.61 -1.80
N LEU A 73 -2.03 4.69 -1.13
CA LEU A 73 -2.43 4.95 0.27
C LEU A 73 -3.94 5.08 0.46
N LEU A 74 -4.64 5.76 -0.46
CA LEU A 74 -6.10 5.90 -0.36
C LEU A 74 -6.81 4.55 -0.49
N ILE A 75 -6.35 3.71 -1.42
CA ILE A 75 -6.87 2.36 -1.63
C ILE A 75 -6.53 1.49 -0.41
N SER A 76 -5.29 1.56 0.07
CA SER A 76 -4.82 0.77 1.20
C SER A 76 -5.59 1.11 2.49
N GLN A 77 -5.86 2.40 2.73
CA GLN A 77 -6.71 2.87 3.83
C GLN A 77 -8.15 2.38 3.70
N ALA A 78 -8.72 2.40 2.50
CA ALA A 78 -10.08 1.90 2.26
C ALA A 78 -10.22 0.39 2.49
N ILE A 79 -9.18 -0.39 2.14
CA ILE A 79 -9.15 -1.84 2.38
C ILE A 79 -8.77 -2.16 3.83
N GLY A 80 -7.98 -1.29 4.48
CA GLY A 80 -7.42 -1.51 5.82
C GLY A 80 -6.18 -2.40 5.81
N VAL A 81 -5.49 -2.48 4.68
CA VAL A 81 -4.26 -3.27 4.49
C VAL A 81 -3.15 -2.30 4.09
N PRO A 82 -1.90 -2.45 4.57
CA PRO A 82 -0.81 -1.57 4.16
C PRO A 82 -0.51 -1.67 2.66
N PRO A 83 -0.10 -0.58 1.99
CA PRO A 83 0.17 -0.57 0.55
C PRO A 83 1.34 -1.50 0.18
N SER A 84 2.27 -1.75 1.10
CA SER A 84 3.37 -2.71 0.93
C SER A 84 2.91 -4.16 0.80
N ILE A 85 1.73 -4.51 1.29
CA ILE A 85 1.14 -5.86 1.16
C ILE A 85 0.38 -6.00 -0.16
N ILE A 86 -0.25 -4.91 -0.62
CA ILE A 86 -0.98 -4.89 -1.89
C ILE A 86 0.01 -4.83 -3.07
N TRP A 87 1.10 -4.05 -2.92
CA TRP A 87 2.13 -3.88 -3.94
C TRP A 87 3.54 -4.16 -3.38
N PRO A 88 3.87 -5.40 -2.98
CA PRO A 88 5.18 -5.71 -2.42
C PRO A 88 6.32 -5.39 -3.39
N SER A 89 6.13 -5.56 -4.71
CA SER A 89 7.13 -5.25 -5.74
C SER A 89 7.48 -3.75 -5.79
N ARG A 90 6.58 -2.88 -5.30
CA ARG A 90 6.79 -1.42 -5.30
C ARG A 90 7.49 -0.90 -4.05
N TYR A 91 7.35 -1.60 -2.91
CA TYR A 91 7.81 -1.17 -1.58
C TYR A 91 8.94 -2.03 -1.01
N PHE A 92 9.22 -3.21 -1.56
CA PHE A 92 10.36 -4.04 -1.15
C PHE A 92 11.39 -4.15 -2.27
N ASP A 93 12.66 -4.02 -1.90
CA ASP A 93 13.76 -4.29 -2.81
C ASP A 93 13.95 -5.81 -2.97
N LYS A 94 13.91 -6.29 -4.21
CA LYS A 94 13.97 -7.72 -4.56
C LYS A 94 15.23 -8.42 -4.06
N ARG A 95 16.33 -7.66 -3.88
CA ARG A 95 17.63 -8.21 -3.48
C ARG A 95 17.85 -8.19 -1.97
N THR A 96 17.39 -7.14 -1.30
CA THR A 96 17.68 -6.93 0.12
C THR A 96 16.47 -7.21 1.02
N MET A 97 15.28 -7.39 0.42
CA MET A 97 13.97 -7.45 1.10
C MET A 97 13.74 -6.30 2.08
N GLN A 98 14.46 -5.19 1.90
CA GLN A 98 14.30 -4.00 2.73
C GLN A 98 13.09 -3.19 2.27
N PHE A 99 12.38 -2.61 3.23
CA PHE A 99 11.29 -1.69 2.97
C PHE A 99 11.85 -0.36 2.45
N VAL A 100 11.44 0.03 1.25
CA VAL A 100 11.80 1.30 0.63
C VAL A 100 10.67 2.29 0.84
N GLU A 101 10.93 3.30 1.65
CA GLU A 101 10.00 4.43 1.80
C GLU A 101 9.93 5.22 0.49
N ARG A 102 8.74 5.28 -0.11
CA ARG A 102 8.46 6.22 -1.19
C ARG A 102 7.82 7.48 -0.62
N PRO A 103 8.54 8.60 -0.53
CA PRO A 103 7.95 9.84 -0.06
C PRO A 103 6.83 10.24 -1.03
N LEU A 104 5.67 10.57 -0.47
CA LEU A 104 4.61 11.22 -1.21
C LEU A 104 5.20 12.48 -1.82
N ARG A 105 5.14 12.62 -3.16
CA ARG A 105 5.45 13.89 -3.80
C ARG A 105 4.51 14.94 -3.21
N THR A 106 5.04 15.79 -2.34
CA THR A 106 4.37 17.02 -1.95
C THR A 106 4.25 17.87 -3.22
N PRO A 107 3.06 18.39 -3.54
CA PRO A 107 2.96 19.36 -4.61
C PRO A 107 3.91 20.50 -4.23
N GLY A 108 4.91 20.75 -5.09
CA GLY A 108 5.84 21.85 -4.87
C GLY A 108 5.01 23.10 -4.66
N LYS A 109 5.22 23.79 -3.53
CA LYS A 109 4.65 25.12 -3.33
C LYS A 109 5.03 25.92 -4.58
N LYS A 110 4.05 26.32 -5.40
CA LYS A 110 4.33 27.35 -6.41
C LYS A 110 4.94 28.52 -5.64
N PRO A 111 6.07 29.10 -6.08
CA PRO A 111 6.54 30.34 -5.48
C PRO A 111 5.37 31.33 -5.51
N PRO A 112 5.19 32.15 -4.46
CA PRO A 112 4.16 33.16 -4.46
C PRO A 112 4.32 33.96 -5.75
N SER A 113 3.27 33.96 -6.57
CA SER A 113 3.19 34.84 -7.72
C SER A 113 3.17 36.24 -7.17
N ASP A 114 4.31 36.93 -7.24
CA ASP A 114 4.41 38.35 -6.96
C ASP A 114 3.44 39.06 -7.92
N GLU A 115 2.33 39.54 -7.37
CA GLU A 115 1.36 40.44 -8.00
C GLU A 115 1.61 41.88 -7.53
#